data_AF-A0A1N6Y0A8-F1
#
_entry.id   AF-A0A1N6Y0A8-F1
#
_cell.length_a   1.000
_cell.length_b   1.000
_cell.length_c   1.000
_cell.angle_alpha   90.00
_cell.angle_beta   90.00
_cell.angle_gamma   90.00
#
_symmetry.space_group_name_H-M   'P 1'
#
loop_
_entity.id
_entity.type
_entity.pdbx_description
1 polymer ?
#
loop_
_entity_poly.entity_id
_entity_poly.type
_entity_poly.pdbx_seq_one_letter_code
_entity_poly.pdbx_strand_id
1 'polypeptide(L)'
;MKKNWLGIIFIAAVFIGVAGYYGQVYVKAHNIRVELTAVNSLSQADQDRITVSPKDSTVQREWYGGEWAHKVTFHHTETESLGELIVYIGMDRETILGEENTK
;
A
#
# COMPACT_ATOMS: atom_id res chain seq x y z
N MET A 1 -26.36 34.18 40.74
CA MET A 1 -25.56 34.15 39.49
C MET A 1 -26.13 33.06 38.60
N LYS A 2 -26.85 33.42 37.51
CA LYS A 2 -27.46 32.44 36.60
C LYS A 2 -26.34 31.91 35.68
N LYS A 3 -26.09 30.60 35.72
CA LYS A 3 -25.01 29.95 34.98
C LYS A 3 -25.47 29.79 33.52
N ASN A 4 -24.78 30.43 32.57
CA ASN A 4 -25.16 30.48 31.15
C ASN A 4 -24.85 29.15 30.44
N TRP A 5 -25.63 28.11 30.78
CA TRP A 5 -25.48 26.75 30.23
C TRP A 5 -25.69 26.67 28.70
N LEU A 6 -26.51 27.54 28.13
CA LEU A 6 -26.77 27.55 26.68
C LEU A 6 -25.51 27.83 25.84
N GLY A 7 -24.61 28.70 26.31
CA GLY A 7 -23.39 29.05 25.56
C GLY A 7 -22.40 27.89 25.46
N ILE A 8 -22.32 27.07 26.51
CA ILE A 8 -21.42 25.91 26.56
C ILE A 8 -21.91 24.81 25.62
N ILE A 9 -23.23 24.60 25.56
CA ILE A 9 -23.84 23.62 24.65
C ILE A 9 -23.62 24.01 23.18
N PHE A 10 -23.72 25.30 22.86
CA PHE A 10 -23.47 25.79 21.50
C PHE A 10 -22.01 25.61 21.06
N ILE A 11 -21.05 25.88 21.95
CA ILE A 11 -19.62 25.69 21.65
C ILE A 11 -19.32 24.21 21.41
N ALA A 12 -19.84 23.31 22.25
CA ALA A 12 -19.64 21.87 22.08
C ALA A 12 -20.20 21.34 20.75
N ALA A 13 -21.36 21.83 20.30
CA ALA A 13 -21.96 21.43 19.03
C ALA A 13 -21.11 21.83 17.81
N VAL A 14 -20.44 23.00 17.87
CA VAL A 14 -19.54 23.46 16.81
C VAL A 14 -18.29 22.60 16.71
N PHE A 15 -17.68 22.21 17.85
CA PHE A 15 -16.50 21.34 17.84
C PHE A 15 -16.78 19.93 17.27
N ILE A 16 -17.96 19.38 17.55
CA ILE A 16 -18.38 18.07 17.00
C ILE A 16 -18.62 18.15 15.49
N GLY A 17 -19.24 19.24 15.01
CA GLY A 17 -19.46 19.46 13.58
C GLY A 17 -18.17 19.63 12.78
N VAL A 18 -17.19 20.36 13.33
CA VAL A 18 -15.89 20.60 12.67
C VAL A 18 -15.07 19.30 12.61
N ALA A 19 -15.03 18.51 13.67
CA ALA A 19 -14.34 17.22 13.66
C ALA A 19 -14.95 16.23 12.66
N GLY A 20 -16.28 16.22 12.51
CA GLY A 20 -16.97 15.41 11.51
C GLY A 20 -16.70 15.87 10.07
N TYR A 21 -16.53 17.17 9.83
CA TYR A 21 -16.24 17.73 8.51
C TYR A 21 -14.82 17.36 8.01
N TYR A 22 -13.83 17.35 8.90
CA TYR A 22 -12.47 16.93 8.54
C TYR A 22 -12.27 15.40 8.48
N GLY A 23 -13.22 14.61 8.99
CA GLY A 23 -13.09 13.16 9.12
C GLY A 23 -13.45 12.32 7.88
N GLN A 24 -13.75 12.94 6.73
CA GLN A 24 -14.33 12.24 5.58
C GLN A 24 -13.47 12.36 4.32
N VAL A 25 -12.24 11.86 4.36
CA VAL A 25 -11.50 11.48 3.14
C VAL A 25 -10.85 10.11 3.35
N TYR A 26 -11.67 9.10 3.57
CA TYR A 26 -11.25 7.72 3.32
C TYR A 26 -11.60 7.41 1.86
N VAL A 27 -10.69 7.80 0.95
CA VAL A 27 -10.74 7.28 -0.42
C VAL A 27 -10.55 5.78 -0.29
N LYS A 28 -11.63 5.04 -0.48
CA LYS A 28 -11.61 3.58 -0.51
C LYS A 28 -10.75 3.21 -1.72
N ALA A 29 -9.50 2.83 -1.46
CA ALA A 29 -8.56 2.40 -2.49
C ALA A 29 -9.29 1.41 -3.41
N HIS A 30 -9.37 1.77 -4.69
CA HIS A 30 -9.85 0.87 -5.71
C HIS A 30 -9.03 -0.41 -5.59
N ASN A 31 -9.65 -1.59 -5.71
CA ASN A 31 -9.02 -2.90 -5.51
C ASN A 31 -7.98 -3.18 -6.60
N ILE A 32 -6.88 -2.43 -6.58
CA ILE A 32 -5.71 -2.63 -7.41
C ILE A 32 -5.07 -3.92 -6.92
N ARG A 33 -4.80 -4.81 -7.87
CA ARG A 33 -4.07 -6.05 -7.62
C ARG A 33 -2.66 -5.68 -7.16
N VAL A 34 -2.18 -6.34 -6.10
CA VAL A 34 -0.87 -6.05 -5.49
C VAL A 34 0.26 -6.23 -6.51
N GLU A 35 0.09 -7.17 -7.42
CA GLU A 35 0.95 -7.45 -8.56
C GLU A 35 1.08 -6.23 -9.49
N LEU A 36 0.01 -5.46 -9.69
CA LEU A 36 0.05 -4.26 -10.53
C LEU A 36 0.77 -3.12 -9.82
N THR A 37 0.57 -2.97 -8.50
CA THR A 37 1.36 -2.05 -7.68
C THR A 37 2.86 -2.39 -7.77
N ALA A 38 3.21 -3.69 -7.69
CA ALA A 38 4.58 -4.15 -7.79
C ALA A 38 5.18 -3.85 -9.17
N VAL A 39 4.48 -4.15 -10.28
CA VAL A 39 4.99 -3.83 -11.62
C VAL A 39 5.23 -2.33 -11.80
N ASN A 40 4.30 -1.51 -11.32
CA ASN A 40 4.39 -0.06 -11.46
C ASN A 40 5.51 0.58 -10.63
N SER A 41 6.05 -0.11 -9.61
CA SER A 41 7.18 0.38 -8.83
C SER A 41 8.54 0.07 -9.45
N LEU A 42 8.60 -0.87 -10.39
CA LEU A 42 9.84 -1.34 -11.00
C LEU A 42 10.44 -0.34 -12.00
N SER A 43 11.75 -0.42 -12.17
CA SER A 43 12.45 0.23 -13.28
C SER A 43 11.96 -0.33 -14.63
N GLN A 44 12.11 0.44 -15.72
CA GLN A 44 11.74 -0.06 -17.05
C GLN A 44 12.51 -1.33 -17.42
N ALA A 45 13.80 -1.40 -17.06
CA ALA A 45 14.63 -2.58 -17.33
C ALA A 45 14.12 -3.83 -16.61
N ASP A 46 13.58 -3.68 -15.38
CA ASP A 46 13.01 -4.79 -14.63
C ASP A 46 11.61 -5.16 -15.08
N GLN A 47 10.80 -4.18 -15.51
CA GLN A 47 9.52 -4.45 -16.17
C GLN A 47 9.72 -5.22 -17.48
N ASP A 48 10.74 -4.89 -18.26
CA ASP A 48 11.05 -5.57 -19.53
C ASP A 48 11.46 -7.04 -19.32
N ARG A 49 11.90 -7.42 -18.11
CA ARG A 49 12.16 -8.82 -17.73
C ARG A 49 10.87 -9.61 -17.50
N ILE A 50 9.75 -8.93 -17.21
CA ILE A 50 8.45 -9.57 -16.99
C ILE A 50 7.81 -9.86 -18.36
N THR A 51 8.16 -11.01 -18.92
CA THR A 51 7.68 -11.44 -20.25
C THR A 51 6.29 -12.06 -20.22
N VAL A 52 5.83 -12.48 -19.04
CA VAL A 52 4.53 -13.10 -18.80
C VAL A 52 3.56 -12.14 -18.10
N SER A 53 2.32 -12.57 -17.89
CA SER A 53 1.34 -11.73 -17.19
C SER A 53 1.77 -11.54 -15.73
N PRO A 54 1.70 -10.31 -15.17
CA PRO A 54 1.93 -10.09 -13.73
C PRO A 54 1.03 -10.93 -12.82
N LYS A 55 -0.10 -11.43 -13.33
CA LYS A 55 -1.00 -12.35 -12.60
C LYS A 55 -0.42 -13.75 -12.40
N ASP A 56 0.62 -14.10 -13.17
CA ASP A 56 1.32 -15.37 -13.02
C ASP A 56 2.34 -15.31 -11.88
N SER A 57 2.54 -14.14 -11.26
CA SER A 57 3.36 -13.99 -10.06
C SER A 57 2.76 -14.70 -8.84
N THR A 58 3.59 -14.97 -7.85
CA THR A 58 3.15 -15.53 -6.57
C THR A 58 3.18 -14.46 -5.50
N VAL A 59 2.04 -14.29 -4.82
CA VAL A 59 1.88 -13.34 -3.71
C VAL A 59 1.83 -14.11 -2.39
N GLN A 60 2.75 -13.82 -1.48
CA GLN A 60 2.81 -14.41 -0.14
C GLN A 60 2.88 -13.32 0.93
N ARG A 61 2.57 -13.67 2.18
CA ARG A 61 2.79 -12.78 3.32
C ARG A 61 4.13 -13.13 3.97
N GLU A 62 5.02 -12.15 4.10
CA GLU A 62 6.35 -12.31 4.69
C GLU A 62 6.65 -11.15 5.66
N TRP A 63 7.50 -11.40 6.66
CA TRP A 63 7.99 -10.35 7.55
C TRP A 63 9.23 -9.70 6.91
N TYR A 64 9.15 -8.41 6.57
CA TYR A 64 10.19 -7.68 5.86
C TYR A 64 10.35 -6.28 6.46
N GLY A 65 11.59 -5.80 6.62
CA GLY A 65 11.85 -4.43 7.09
C GLY A 65 11.33 -4.10 8.50
N GLY A 66 10.90 -5.08 9.29
CA GLY A 66 10.30 -4.87 10.61
C GLY A 66 8.76 -4.80 10.61
N GLU A 67 8.10 -5.12 9.49
CA GLU A 67 6.65 -5.20 9.40
C GLU A 67 6.18 -6.37 8.51
N TRP A 68 4.87 -6.66 8.51
CA TRP A 68 4.29 -7.63 7.59
C TRP A 68 4.16 -7.01 6.20
N ALA A 69 4.49 -7.79 5.16
CA ALA A 69 4.47 -7.36 3.78
C ALA A 69 3.86 -8.44 2.86
N HIS A 70 3.35 -8.00 1.72
CA HIS A 70 3.13 -8.81 0.54
C HIS A 70 4.45 -8.98 -0.23
N LYS A 71 4.97 -10.20 -0.26
CA LYS A 71 6.06 -10.60 -1.14
C LYS A 71 5.47 -11.00 -2.50
N VAL A 72 5.82 -10.27 -3.55
CA VAL A 72 5.42 -10.57 -4.94
C VAL A 72 6.64 -11.10 -5.67
N THR A 73 6.60 -12.38 -6.06
CA THR A 73 7.66 -13.03 -6.84
C THR A 73 7.24 -13.15 -8.29
N PHE A 74 7.97 -12.48 -9.19
CA PHE A 74 7.74 -12.55 -10.63
C PHE A 74 8.51 -13.71 -11.25
N HIS A 75 7.80 -14.76 -11.62
CA HIS A 75 8.37 -15.93 -12.30
C HIS A 75 8.87 -15.59 -13.70
N HIS A 76 9.85 -16.35 -14.20
CA HIS A 76 10.43 -16.17 -15.54
C HIS A 76 11.13 -14.83 -15.75
N THR A 77 11.56 -14.20 -14.67
CA THR A 77 12.38 -12.97 -14.68
C THR A 77 13.86 -13.26 -14.42
N GLU A 78 14.18 -14.53 -14.18
CA GLU A 78 15.53 -15.00 -13.94
C GLU A 78 16.45 -14.81 -15.15
N THR A 79 17.62 -14.27 -14.87
CA THR A 79 18.76 -14.24 -15.77
C THR A 79 19.91 -15.00 -15.14
N GLU A 80 20.96 -15.29 -15.92
CA GLU A 80 22.15 -15.98 -15.42
C GLU A 80 22.76 -15.30 -14.17
N SER A 81 22.62 -13.98 -14.06
CA SER A 81 23.21 -13.17 -12.99
C SER A 81 22.26 -12.75 -11.87
N LEU A 82 20.93 -12.71 -12.08
CA LEU A 82 20.01 -12.04 -11.13
C LEU A 82 18.95 -12.95 -10.50
N GLY A 83 18.62 -14.11 -11.07
CA GLY A 83 17.50 -14.89 -10.51
C GLY A 83 16.15 -14.13 -10.57
N GLU A 84 15.16 -14.62 -9.85
CA GLU A 84 13.79 -14.08 -9.85
C GLU A 84 13.73 -12.70 -9.19
N LEU A 85 12.92 -11.83 -9.78
CA LEU A 85 12.61 -10.51 -9.26
C LEU A 85 11.52 -10.58 -8.19
N ILE A 86 11.78 -9.96 -7.04
CA ILE A 86 10.89 -9.91 -5.89
C ILE A 86 10.63 -8.46 -5.51
N VAL A 87 9.36 -8.13 -5.26
CA VAL A 87 8.95 -6.82 -4.73
C VAL A 87 8.19 -7.01 -3.42
N TYR A 88 8.52 -6.19 -2.43
CA TYR A 88 7.88 -6.15 -1.13
C TYR A 88 6.96 -4.95 -1.03
N ILE A 89 5.69 -5.20 -0.73
CA ILE A 89 4.64 -4.18 -0.61
C ILE A 89 4.03 -4.26 0.78
N GLY A 90 3.76 -3.13 1.42
CA GLY A 90 3.07 -3.05 2.70
C GLY A 90 1.70 -3.72 2.66
N MET A 91 1.16 -4.06 3.84
CA MET A 91 -0.17 -4.66 3.95
C MET A 91 -1.31 -3.75 3.45
N ASP A 92 -1.03 -2.46 3.27
CA ASP A 92 -1.92 -1.48 2.63
C ASP A 92 -2.04 -1.66 1.11
N ARG A 93 -1.19 -2.51 0.50
CA ARG A 93 -1.13 -2.81 -0.94
C ARG A 93 -0.68 -1.64 -1.83
N GLU A 94 -0.15 -0.60 -1.21
CA GLU A 94 0.23 0.65 -1.88
C GLU A 94 1.67 1.05 -1.56
N THR A 95 2.11 0.85 -0.32
CA THR A 95 3.46 1.23 0.12
C THR A 95 4.49 0.24 -0.40
N ILE A 96 5.50 0.73 -1.14
CA ILE A 96 6.63 -0.11 -1.58
C ILE A 96 7.69 -0.13 -0.47
N LEU A 97 8.04 -1.32 0.00
CA LEU A 97 9.00 -1.51 1.09
C LEU A 97 10.40 -1.87 0.61
N GLY A 98 10.49 -2.55 -0.55
CA GLY A 98 11.77 -2.95 -1.11
C GLY A 98 11.65 -3.79 -2.37
N GLU A 99 12.79 -4.02 -2.99
CA GLU A 99 12.96 -4.83 -4.20
C GLU A 99 14.25 -5.63 -4.07
N GLU A 100 14.24 -6.88 -4.50
CA GLU A 100 15.43 -7.72 -4.56
C GLU A 100 15.38 -8.73 -5.71
N ASN A 101 16.53 -9.35 -5.96
CA ASN A 101 16.74 -10.41 -6.92
C ASN A 101 17.22 -11.64 -6.14
N THR A 102 16.74 -12.84 -6.47
CA THR A 102 17.04 -14.04 -5.65
C THR A 102 18.48 -14.55 -5.75
N LYS A 103 19.33 -13.95 -6.60
CA LYS A 103 20.72 -14.34 -6.82
C LYS A 103 21.70 -13.18 -6.70
#